data_AF-A0AAW2KA54-F1
#
_entry.id   AF-A0AAW2KA54-F1
#
_cell.length_a   1.000
_cell.length_b   1.000
_cell.length_c   1.000
_cell.angle_alpha   90.00
_cell.angle_beta   90.00
_cell.angle_gamma   90.00
#
_symmetry.space_group_name_H-M   'P 1'
#
loop_
_entity.id
_entity.type
_entity.pdbx_description
1 polymer ?
#
loop_
_entity_poly.entity_id
_entity_poly.type
_entity_poly.pdbx_seq_one_letter_code
_entity_poly.pdbx_strand_id
1 'polypeptide(L)'
;MEDLSKYAHSPAHLAVVRRDYATLKRIVAALPQLAKAGDVNTEAESLAAEEDADAVSSVIDRRDVPGRETPLHLAVRLHDAISAEILMAAGADWSLQNENGWSALQEAVCTREENIAMIIARHYSL
;
A
#
# COMPACT_ATOMS: atom_id res chain seq x y z
N MET A 1 -8.36 -22.82 -0.41
CA MET A 1 -7.03 -22.39 0.03
C MET A 1 -6.48 -21.55 -1.11
N GLU A 2 -6.33 -20.24 -0.93
CA GLU A 2 -5.78 -19.39 -2.00
C GLU A 2 -4.35 -19.83 -2.32
N ASP A 3 -4.04 -19.93 -3.60
CA ASP A 3 -2.68 -20.22 -4.05
C ASP A 3 -1.78 -19.02 -3.71
N LEU A 4 -0.88 -19.18 -2.74
CA LEU A 4 0.05 -18.14 -2.31
C LEU A 4 1.18 -17.89 -3.30
N SER A 5 1.38 -18.80 -4.26
CA SER A 5 2.45 -18.64 -5.26
C SER A 5 2.23 -17.42 -6.16
N LYS A 6 0.97 -16.98 -6.32
CA LYS A 6 0.59 -15.79 -7.09
C LYS A 6 1.11 -14.47 -6.50
N TYR A 7 1.61 -14.48 -5.27
CA TYR A 7 2.18 -13.32 -4.57
C TYR A 7 3.68 -13.47 -4.28
N ALA A 8 4.34 -14.53 -4.76
CA ALA A 8 5.72 -14.86 -4.38
C ALA A 8 6.72 -13.76 -4.72
N HIS A 9 6.45 -12.98 -5.77
CA HIS A 9 7.26 -11.87 -6.24
C HIS A 9 6.93 -10.53 -5.57
N SER A 10 5.87 -10.46 -4.76
CA SER A 10 5.48 -9.28 -4.01
C SER A 10 5.60 -9.50 -2.51
N PRO A 11 6.67 -9.00 -1.87
CA PRO A 11 6.88 -9.20 -0.43
C PRO A 11 5.78 -8.52 0.40
N ALA A 12 5.23 -7.39 -0.07
CA ALA A 12 4.12 -6.70 0.58
C ALA A 12 2.83 -7.53 0.55
N HIS A 13 2.41 -8.05 -0.61
CA HIS A 13 1.24 -8.94 -0.68
C HIS A 13 1.42 -10.19 0.18
N LEU A 14 2.60 -10.82 0.12
CA LEU A 14 2.86 -12.02 0.90
C LEU A 14 2.76 -11.78 2.41
N ALA A 15 3.26 -10.63 2.89
CA ALA A 15 3.13 -10.24 4.28
C ALA A 15 1.67 -10.02 4.67
N VAL A 16 0.87 -9.36 3.82
CA VAL A 16 -0.57 -9.12 4.06
C VAL A 16 -1.36 -10.43 4.07
N VAL A 17 -1.20 -11.31 3.08
CA VAL A 17 -1.93 -12.60 3.05
C VAL A 17 -1.61 -13.45 4.28
N ARG A 18 -0.37 -13.40 4.76
CA ARG A 18 0.07 -14.15 5.94
C ARG A 18 -0.28 -13.44 7.25
N ARG A 19 -0.82 -12.22 7.22
CA ARG A 19 -0.97 -11.32 8.38
C ARG A 19 0.33 -11.15 9.16
N ASP A 20 1.47 -11.18 8.45
CA ASP A 20 2.80 -11.01 9.02
C ASP A 20 3.13 -9.52 9.14
N TYR A 21 2.57 -8.91 10.18
CA TYR A 21 2.73 -7.48 10.48
C TYR A 21 4.18 -7.10 10.75
N ALA A 22 4.98 -8.02 11.30
CA ALA A 22 6.38 -7.77 11.62
C ALA A 22 7.22 -7.68 10.34
N THR A 23 6.98 -8.56 9.37
CA THR A 23 7.58 -8.47 8.04
C THR A 23 7.08 -7.25 7.30
N LEU A 24 5.78 -6.95 7.33
CA LEU A 24 5.22 -5.78 6.66
C LEU A 24 5.84 -4.47 7.17
N LYS A 25 5.94 -4.30 8.50
CA LYS A 25 6.62 -3.14 9.11
C LYS A 25 8.08 -3.04 8.73
N ARG A 26 8.80 -4.17 8.65
CA ARG A 26 10.20 -4.18 8.21
C ARG A 26 10.35 -3.77 6.75
N ILE A 27 9.45 -4.22 5.88
CA ILE A 27 9.42 -3.81 4.47
C ILE A 27 9.22 -2.31 4.39
N VAL A 28 8.16 -1.78 5.01
CA VAL A 28 7.84 -0.35 5.03
C VAL A 28 8.98 0.48 5.63
N ALA A 29 9.57 0.06 6.75
CA ALA A 29 10.66 0.78 7.39
C ALA A 29 11.98 0.75 6.60
N ALA A 30 12.13 -0.18 5.67
CA ALA A 30 13.28 -0.26 4.77
C ALA A 30 13.11 0.62 3.52
N LEU A 31 11.91 1.18 3.29
CA LEU A 31 11.68 2.09 2.17
C LEU A 31 12.25 3.48 2.49
N PRO A 32 12.84 4.16 1.50
CA PRO A 32 13.26 5.54 1.68
C PRO A 32 12.04 6.40 2.01
N GLN A 33 12.16 7.21 3.06
CA GLN A 33 11.10 8.13 3.47
C GLN A 33 11.03 9.26 2.44
N LEU A 34 9.91 9.38 1.73
CA LEU A 34 9.69 10.51 0.85
C LEU A 34 9.73 11.79 1.67
N ALA A 35 10.68 12.68 1.33
CA ALA A 35 10.77 14.00 1.95
C ALA A 35 9.43 14.73 1.74
N LYS A 36 8.93 15.39 2.78
CA LYS A 36 7.70 16.17 2.68
C LYS A 36 7.87 17.25 1.62
N ALA A 37 6.85 17.44 0.78
CA ALA A 37 6.82 18.50 -0.22
C ALA A 37 7.03 19.86 0.48
N GLY A 38 8.24 20.42 0.34
CA GLY A 38 8.62 21.68 0.99
C GLY A 38 10.12 21.84 1.29
N ASP A 39 10.89 20.75 1.38
CA ASP A 39 12.31 20.80 1.78
C ASP A 39 13.32 20.67 0.62
N VAL A 40 12.86 20.45 -0.60
CA VAL A 40 13.72 20.19 -1.77
C VAL A 40 14.23 21.53 -2.33
N ASN A 41 15.48 21.89 -2.02
CA ASN A 41 16.07 23.19 -2.37
C ASN A 41 17.03 23.09 -3.57
N THR A 42 17.32 21.88 -4.05
CA THR A 42 18.29 21.64 -5.12
C THR A 42 17.83 20.58 -6.13
N GLU A 43 18.29 20.71 -7.38
CA GLU A 43 17.98 19.80 -8.50
C GLU A 43 18.42 18.34 -8.22
N ALA A 44 19.51 18.16 -7.45
CA ALA A 44 20.00 16.84 -7.05
C ALA A 44 19.11 16.17 -5.98
N GLU A 45 18.52 16.96 -5.06
CA GLU A 45 17.55 16.44 -4.07
C GLU A 45 16.22 16.05 -4.74
N SER A 46 15.82 16.74 -5.82
CA SER A 46 14.64 16.36 -6.61
C SER A 46 14.82 15.02 -7.33
N LEU A 47 15.96 14.79 -7.99
CA LEU A 47 16.26 13.53 -8.68
C LEU A 47 16.33 12.34 -7.71
N ALA A 48 16.97 12.52 -6.55
CA ALA A 48 17.02 11.48 -5.51
C ALA A 48 15.61 11.18 -4.94
N ALA A 49 14.79 12.21 -4.73
CA ALA A 49 13.41 12.03 -4.27
C ALA A 49 12.52 11.31 -5.30
N GLU A 50 12.77 11.50 -6.60
CA GLU A 50 12.04 10.83 -7.69
C GLU A 50 12.40 9.33 -7.79
N GLU A 51 13.69 8.99 -7.67
CA GLU A 51 14.15 7.59 -7.61
C GLU A 51 13.63 6.86 -6.37
N ASP A 52 13.57 7.55 -5.23
CA ASP A 52 13.03 7.03 -3.97
C ASP A 52 11.52 6.79 -4.06
N ALA A 53 10.76 7.65 -4.76
CA ALA A 53 9.32 7.50 -4.96
C ALA A 53 8.97 6.27 -5.80
N ASP A 54 9.69 6.04 -6.88
CA ASP A 54 9.52 4.87 -7.74
C ASP A 54 9.85 3.56 -6.99
N ALA A 55 10.89 3.58 -6.15
CA ALA A 55 11.27 2.44 -5.33
C ALA A 55 10.20 2.09 -4.28
N VAL A 56 9.60 3.10 -3.64
CA VAL A 56 8.49 2.95 -2.69
C VAL A 56 7.26 2.37 -3.40
N SER A 57 6.83 3.00 -4.49
CA SER A 57 5.63 2.61 -5.24
C SER A 57 5.72 1.17 -5.77
N SER A 58 6.90 0.76 -6.26
CA SER A 58 7.17 -0.60 -6.75
C SER A 58 6.93 -1.70 -5.70
N VAL A 59 6.95 -1.34 -4.41
CA VAL A 59 6.77 -2.27 -3.28
C VAL A 59 5.35 -2.21 -2.71
N ILE A 60 4.87 -1.04 -2.28
CA ILE A 60 3.60 -0.91 -1.55
C ILE A 60 2.38 -0.70 -2.45
N ASP A 61 2.57 -0.27 -3.70
CA ASP A 61 1.52 -0.02 -4.69
C ASP A 61 1.59 -1.01 -5.87
N ARG A 62 2.36 -2.08 -5.69
CA ARG A 62 2.52 -3.13 -6.69
C ARG A 62 1.17 -3.74 -7.06
N ARG A 63 0.95 -4.01 -8.35
CA ARG A 63 -0.33 -4.55 -8.89
C ARG A 63 -0.15 -5.66 -9.92
N ASP A 64 1.04 -6.24 -10.04
CA ASP A 64 1.32 -7.36 -10.95
C ASP A 64 0.90 -8.71 -10.35
N VAL A 65 -0.28 -8.73 -9.73
CA VAL A 65 -0.89 -9.88 -9.08
C VAL A 65 -2.30 -10.09 -9.68
N PRO A 66 -2.90 -11.29 -9.55
CA PRO A 66 -4.26 -11.50 -10.05
C PRO A 66 -5.26 -10.50 -9.46
N GLY A 67 -6.16 -9.95 -10.27
CA GLY A 67 -7.11 -8.93 -9.83
C GLY A 67 -6.53 -7.52 -9.88
N ARG A 68 -5.25 -7.34 -10.25
CA ARG A 68 -4.52 -6.05 -10.24
C ARG A 68 -4.65 -5.33 -8.89
N GLU A 69 -4.77 -6.11 -7.83
CA GLU A 69 -4.93 -5.62 -6.46
C GLU A 69 -3.60 -5.03 -5.96
N THR A 70 -3.69 -3.97 -5.17
CA THR A 70 -2.57 -3.52 -4.34
C THR A 70 -2.56 -4.31 -3.02
N PRO A 71 -1.45 -4.30 -2.27
CA PRO A 71 -1.43 -4.81 -0.89
C PRO A 71 -2.56 -4.23 -0.01
N LEU A 72 -2.97 -2.99 -0.27
CA LEU A 72 -4.07 -2.34 0.45
C LEU A 72 -5.45 -2.90 0.08
N HIS A 73 -5.73 -3.19 -1.20
CA HIS A 73 -6.95 -3.91 -1.60
C HIS A 73 -7.03 -5.27 -0.92
N LEU A 74 -5.91 -6.00 -0.88
CA LEU A 74 -5.84 -7.29 -0.23
C LEU A 74 -6.11 -7.18 1.28
N ALA A 75 -5.60 -6.14 1.95
CA ALA A 75 -5.90 -5.89 3.36
C ALA A 75 -7.41 -5.64 3.59
N VAL A 76 -8.07 -4.92 2.69
CA VAL A 76 -9.54 -4.72 2.71
C VAL A 76 -10.26 -6.05 2.56
N ARG A 77 -9.94 -6.82 1.52
CA ARG A 77 -10.58 -8.12 1.23
C ARG A 77 -10.39 -9.15 2.34
N LEU A 78 -9.28 -9.05 3.08
CA LEU A 78 -8.97 -9.91 4.23
C LEU A 78 -9.49 -9.35 5.57
N HIS A 79 -10.18 -8.20 5.57
CA HIS A 79 -10.66 -7.54 6.80
C HIS A 79 -9.51 -7.26 7.79
N ASP A 80 -8.33 -6.88 7.27
CA ASP A 80 -7.10 -6.75 8.03
C ASP A 80 -6.72 -5.28 8.27
N ALA A 81 -7.39 -4.66 9.23
CA ALA A 81 -7.19 -3.27 9.60
C ALA A 81 -5.75 -2.95 10.04
N ILE A 82 -5.01 -3.92 10.60
CA ILE A 82 -3.62 -3.70 11.03
C ILE A 82 -2.73 -3.53 9.80
N SER A 83 -2.87 -4.40 8.79
CA SER A 83 -2.13 -4.25 7.53
C SER A 83 -2.51 -2.97 6.80
N ALA A 84 -3.80 -2.60 6.80
CA ALA A 84 -4.25 -1.35 6.20
C ALA A 84 -3.62 -0.12 6.87
N GLU A 85 -3.56 -0.08 8.22
CA GLU A 85 -2.90 1.02 8.93
C GLU A 85 -1.41 1.11 8.61
N ILE A 86 -0.70 -0.03 8.56
CA ILE A 86 0.74 -0.04 8.24
C ILE A 86 0.98 0.48 6.81
N LEU A 87 0.16 0.05 5.85
CA LEU A 87 0.28 0.48 4.45
C LEU A 87 -0.09 1.96 4.27
N MET A 88 -1.16 2.44 4.89
CA MET A 88 -1.55 3.85 4.80
C MET A 88 -0.53 4.77 5.47
N ALA A 89 0.02 4.37 6.63
CA ALA A 89 1.10 5.10 7.28
C ALA A 89 2.41 5.13 6.44
N ALA A 90 2.58 4.17 5.52
CA ALA A 90 3.68 4.14 4.56
C ALA A 90 3.42 5.02 3.32
N GLY A 91 2.24 5.63 3.20
CA GLY A 91 1.86 6.43 2.04
C GLY A 91 1.37 5.60 0.85
N ALA A 92 0.82 4.39 1.09
CA ALA A 92 0.24 3.59 0.01
C ALA A 92 -0.85 4.38 -0.75
N ASP A 93 -0.81 4.31 -2.08
CA ASP A 93 -1.77 4.99 -2.95
C ASP A 93 -3.10 4.26 -2.95
N TRP A 94 -4.01 4.76 -2.12
CA TRP A 94 -5.37 4.27 -1.99
C TRP A 94 -6.24 4.54 -3.22
N SER A 95 -5.82 5.41 -4.13
CA SER A 95 -6.60 5.82 -5.32
C SER A 95 -6.47 4.84 -6.48
N LEU A 96 -5.44 3.99 -6.46
CA LEU A 96 -5.20 3.00 -7.50
C LEU A 96 -6.37 2.03 -7.62
N GLN A 97 -6.74 1.74 -8.87
CA GLN A 97 -7.85 0.84 -9.16
C GLN A 97 -7.38 -0.60 -9.44
N ASN A 98 -8.12 -1.57 -8.91
CA ASN A 98 -8.02 -3.00 -9.22
C ASN A 98 -8.70 -3.33 -10.58
N GLU A 99 -8.76 -4.61 -10.96
CA GLU A 99 -9.40 -5.07 -12.22
C GLU A 99 -10.90 -4.75 -12.30
N ASN A 100 -11.58 -4.58 -11.17
CA ASN A 100 -12.98 -4.19 -11.11
C ASN A 100 -13.18 -2.67 -11.26
N GLY A 101 -12.09 -1.90 -11.40
CA GLY A 101 -12.12 -0.44 -11.45
C GLY A 101 -12.35 0.21 -10.09
N TRP A 102 -12.22 -0.53 -8.99
CA TRP A 102 -12.41 0.00 -7.64
C TRP A 102 -11.09 0.35 -7.01
N SER A 103 -11.07 1.47 -6.30
CA SER A 103 -10.01 1.80 -5.36
C SER A 103 -10.17 1.04 -4.05
N ALA A 104 -9.10 0.96 -3.24
CA ALA A 104 -9.16 0.24 -1.97
C ALA A 104 -10.20 0.85 -1.01
N LEU A 105 -10.38 2.18 -1.03
CA LEU A 105 -11.43 2.86 -0.27
C LEU A 105 -12.82 2.50 -0.78
N GLN A 106 -13.03 2.51 -2.10
CA GLN A 106 -14.32 2.15 -2.70
C GLN A 106 -14.68 0.70 -2.38
N GLU A 107 -13.72 -0.21 -2.48
CA GLU A 107 -13.90 -1.61 -2.11
C GLU A 107 -14.30 -1.74 -0.64
N ALA A 108 -13.59 -1.07 0.28
CA ALA A 108 -13.90 -1.10 1.71
C ALA A 108 -15.31 -0.59 2.02
N VAL A 109 -15.75 0.46 1.35
CA VAL A 109 -17.12 0.99 1.48
C VAL A 109 -18.14 -0.01 0.95
N CYS A 110 -17.89 -0.61 -0.22
CA CYS A 110 -18.78 -1.60 -0.83
C CYS A 110 -18.90 -2.88 0.00
N THR A 111 -17.82 -3.32 0.63
CA THR A 111 -17.80 -4.51 1.51
C THR A 111 -18.20 -4.23 2.95
N ARG A 112 -18.54 -2.97 3.29
CA ARG A 112 -18.92 -2.50 4.63
C ARG A 112 -17.80 -2.62 5.67
N GLU A 113 -16.56 -2.50 5.25
CA GLU A 113 -15.38 -2.43 6.11
C GLU A 113 -15.16 -1.00 6.62
N GLU A 114 -16.09 -0.52 7.45
CA GLU A 114 -16.10 0.85 7.97
C GLU A 114 -14.81 1.24 8.68
N ASN A 115 -14.22 0.31 9.45
CA ASN A 115 -12.97 0.56 10.16
C ASN A 115 -11.81 0.81 9.18
N ILE A 116 -11.69 0.00 8.14
CA ILE A 116 -10.61 0.14 7.14
C ILE A 116 -10.86 1.37 6.26
N ALA A 117 -12.10 1.64 5.87
CA ALA A 117 -12.46 2.86 5.16
C ALA A 117 -12.09 4.12 5.96
N MET A 118 -12.31 4.10 7.28
CA MET A 118 -11.92 5.19 8.18
C MET A 118 -10.40 5.36 8.28
N ILE A 119 -9.64 4.25 8.33
CA ILE A 119 -8.16 4.30 8.29
C ILE A 119 -7.71 5.01 7.02
N ILE A 120 -8.20 4.57 5.85
CA ILE A 120 -7.82 5.16 4.57
C ILE A 120 -8.21 6.64 4.49
N ALA A 121 -9.43 7.00 4.91
CA ALA A 121 -9.92 8.39 4.89
C ALA A 121 -9.16 9.33 5.84
N ARG A 122 -8.58 8.83 6.93
CA ARG A 122 -7.76 9.66 7.84
C ARG A 122 -6.46 10.10 7.19
N HIS A 123 -5.81 9.21 6.46
CA HIS A 123 -4.56 9.48 5.76
C HIS A 123 -4.75 10.30 4.46
N TYR A 124 -5.99 10.55 4.03
CA TYR A 124 -6.34 11.46 2.93
C TYR A 124 -6.12 12.96 3.24
N SER A 125 -6.07 13.34 4.52
CA SER A 125 -6.19 14.74 4.97
C SER A 125 -4.87 15.40 5.41
N LEU A 126 -3.72 14.81 5.10
CA LEU A 126 -2.38 15.30 5.44
C LEU A 126 -1.58 15.64 4.19
#